data_AF-X1AJS9-F1
#
_entry.id   AF-X1AJS9-F1
#
_cell.length_a   1.000
_cell.length_b   1.000
_cell.length_c   1.000
_cell.angle_alpha   90.00
_cell.angle_beta   90.00
_cell.angle_gamma   90.00
#
_symmetry.space_group_name_H-M   'P 1'
#
loop_
_entity.id
_entity.type
_entity.pdbx_description
1 polymer ?
#
loop_
_entity_poly.entity_id
_entity_poly.type
_entity_poly.pdbx_seq_one_letter_code
_entity_poly.pdbx_strand_id
1 'polypeptide(L)'
;MEKKPTIEEILAKRGDRETHYGTLHSQQREIDNYYELTYNANVPKIYKEVKPSTAREWIDIGVRHFTLDNPRAKVPSRGDSETARKKDTILESFDDYWLTKIILQIKDGAKKLPLRGQVLLKVGMDDTYFGVDLTKMSKAEIKKFEEKRLSHFPLTFDVIDPINVYASPAQNGLVPVD
;
A
#
# COMPACT_ATOMS: atom_id res chain seq x y z
N MET A 1 -15.23 -19.97 -6.63
CA MET A 1 -15.19 -19.64 -8.07
C MET A 1 -15.55 -18.18 -8.20
N GLU A 2 -14.58 -17.30 -8.49
CA GLU A 2 -14.88 -15.91 -8.80
C GLU A 2 -15.74 -15.83 -10.06
N LYS A 3 -16.89 -15.17 -9.96
CA LYS A 3 -17.80 -14.97 -11.08
C LYS A 3 -17.12 -14.01 -12.05
N LYS A 4 -16.76 -14.49 -13.23
CA LYS A 4 -16.17 -13.64 -14.27
C LYS A 4 -17.21 -12.60 -14.70
N PRO A 5 -16.85 -11.31 -14.78
CA PRO A 5 -17.79 -10.27 -15.16
C PRO A 5 -18.28 -10.47 -16.59
N THR A 6 -19.54 -10.14 -16.83
CA THR A 6 -20.17 -10.15 -18.15
C THR A 6 -19.71 -8.96 -18.99
N ILE A 7 -19.86 -9.05 -20.32
CA ILE A 7 -19.47 -7.97 -21.24
C ILE A 7 -20.25 -6.68 -20.93
N GLU A 8 -21.53 -6.80 -20.59
CA GLU A 8 -22.39 -5.67 -20.23
C GLU A 8 -21.92 -4.99 -18.93
N GLU A 9 -21.54 -5.76 -17.91
CA GLU A 9 -20.94 -5.22 -16.67
C GLU A 9 -19.60 -4.53 -16.92
N ILE A 10 -18.79 -5.03 -17.87
CA ILE A 10 -17.51 -4.40 -18.26
C ILE A 10 -17.77 -3.08 -18.98
N LEU A 11 -18.73 -3.04 -19.91
CA LEU A 11 -19.08 -1.83 -20.65
C LEU A 11 -19.71 -0.77 -19.74
N ALA A 12 -20.58 -1.15 -18.81
CA ALA A 12 -21.15 -0.25 -17.81
C ALA A 12 -20.06 0.37 -16.93
N LYS A 13 -19.13 -0.45 -16.40
CA LYS A 13 -17.98 0.06 -15.64
C LYS A 13 -17.08 0.99 -16.45
N ARG A 14 -16.95 0.76 -17.76
CA ARG A 14 -16.19 1.66 -18.64
C ARG A 14 -16.92 2.99 -18.86
N GLY A 15 -18.24 2.97 -19.03
CA GLY A 15 -19.07 4.17 -19.09
C GLY A 15 -18.94 5.00 -17.81
N ASP A 16 -19.12 4.38 -16.65
CA ASP A 16 -18.96 5.05 -15.35
C ASP A 16 -17.55 5.61 -15.16
N ARG A 17 -16.52 4.90 -15.66
CA ARG A 17 -15.12 5.36 -15.64
C ARG A 17 -14.94 6.64 -16.44
N GLU A 18 -15.45 6.68 -17.66
CA GLU A 18 -15.32 7.84 -18.55
C GLU A 18 -16.12 9.03 -18.03
N THR A 19 -17.30 8.80 -17.45
CA THR A 19 -18.18 9.85 -16.91
C THR A 19 -17.68 10.44 -15.59
N HIS A 20 -17.29 9.61 -14.61
CA HIS A 20 -16.99 10.09 -13.25
C HIS A 20 -15.50 10.28 -12.96
N TYR A 21 -14.60 9.62 -13.71
CA TYR A 21 -13.17 9.59 -13.41
C TYR A 21 -12.27 10.08 -14.55
N GLY A 22 -12.84 10.51 -15.69
CA GLY A 22 -12.07 11.02 -16.84
C GLY A 22 -11.21 12.24 -16.50
N THR A 23 -11.76 13.19 -15.73
CA THR A 23 -11.04 14.37 -15.26
C THR A 23 -9.92 14.00 -14.28
N LEU A 24 -10.19 13.10 -13.33
CA LEU A 24 -9.20 12.62 -12.36
C LEU A 24 -8.01 11.97 -13.07
N HIS A 25 -8.25 11.08 -14.03
CA HIS A 25 -7.18 10.43 -14.80
C HIS A 25 -6.35 11.43 -15.61
N SER A 26 -6.99 12.46 -16.17
CA SER A 26 -6.28 13.49 -16.94
C SER A 26 -5.35 14.31 -16.04
N GLN A 27 -5.84 14.72 -14.87
CA GLN A 27 -5.03 15.42 -13.86
C GLN A 27 -3.90 14.54 -13.31
N GLN A 28 -4.16 13.27 -13.03
CA GLN A 28 -3.13 12.33 -12.58
C GLN A 28 -2.04 12.10 -13.63
N ARG A 29 -2.40 12.08 -14.92
CA ARG A 29 -1.45 11.97 -16.02
C ARG A 29 -0.58 13.23 -16.18
N GLU A 30 -1.16 14.40 -15.98
CA GLU A 30 -0.42 15.66 -15.96
C GLU A 30 0.60 15.70 -14.82
N ILE A 31 0.19 15.22 -13.65
CA ILE A 31 1.08 15.05 -12.49
C ILE A 31 2.21 14.06 -12.79
N ASP A 32 1.93 12.91 -13.42
CA ASP A 32 2.95 11.95 -13.85
C ASP A 32 3.99 12.58 -14.78
N ASN A 33 3.51 13.32 -15.78
CA ASN A 33 4.40 14.03 -16.70
C ASN A 33 5.26 15.05 -15.95
N TYR A 34 4.72 15.77 -14.97
CA TYR A 34 5.47 16.71 -14.14
C TYR A 34 6.59 16.05 -13.33
N TYR A 35 6.40 14.81 -12.88
CA TYR A 35 7.41 14.10 -12.09
C TYR A 35 8.60 13.60 -12.93
N GLU A 36 8.34 13.25 -14.18
CA GLU A 36 9.36 12.82 -15.15
C GLU A 36 10.00 14.01 -15.89
N LEU A 37 9.55 15.26 -15.64
CA LEU A 37 10.21 16.45 -16.16
C LEU A 37 11.64 16.55 -15.63
N THR A 38 12.58 16.69 -16.55
CA THR A 38 13.96 17.05 -16.26
C THR A 38 14.07 18.54 -15.96
N TYR A 39 14.58 18.90 -14.79
CA TYR A 39 14.80 20.28 -14.39
C TYR A 39 16.19 20.74 -14.82
N ASN A 40 16.26 21.60 -15.84
CA ASN A 40 17.50 22.30 -16.18
C ASN A 40 17.71 23.49 -15.24
N ALA A 41 18.15 23.21 -14.02
CA ALA A 41 18.54 24.25 -13.07
C ALA A 41 19.98 24.68 -13.35
N ASN A 42 20.20 25.91 -13.80
CA ASN A 42 21.55 26.45 -14.05
C ASN A 42 22.34 26.56 -12.73
N VAL A 43 23.22 25.59 -12.45
CA VAL A 43 24.18 25.67 -11.33
C VAL A 43 25.41 26.45 -11.81
N PRO A 44 25.85 27.49 -11.08
CA PRO A 44 27.10 28.17 -11.40
C PRO A 44 28.27 27.17 -11.39
N LYS A 45 29.14 27.21 -12.42
CA LYS A 45 30.26 26.27 -12.67
C LYS A 45 31.25 26.08 -11.51
N ILE A 46 31.18 26.94 -10.50
CA ILE A 46 32.02 26.94 -9.30
C ILE A 46 31.62 25.82 -8.32
N TYR A 47 30.39 25.31 -8.42
CA TYR A 47 29.87 24.27 -7.54
C TYR A 47 29.81 22.92 -8.27
N LYS A 48 30.18 21.85 -7.58
CA LYS A 48 29.96 20.48 -8.06
C LYS A 48 28.46 20.25 -8.17
N GLU A 49 27.99 19.85 -9.35
CA GLU A 49 26.59 19.52 -9.56
C GLU A 49 26.26 18.21 -8.83
N VAL A 50 25.58 18.35 -7.69
CA VAL A 50 25.02 17.25 -6.89
C VAL A 50 23.52 17.48 -6.78
N LYS A 51 22.87 17.77 -7.90
CA LYS A 51 21.43 18.05 -7.94
C LYS A 51 20.69 16.91 -8.62
N PRO A 52 19.53 16.51 -8.07
CA PRO A 52 18.63 15.60 -8.74
C PRO A 52 18.09 16.24 -10.02
N SER A 53 18.13 15.47 -11.11
CA SER A 53 17.71 15.87 -12.46
C SER A 53 16.20 15.87 -12.64
N THR A 54 15.47 15.13 -11.80
CA THR A 54 14.01 14.99 -11.84
C THR A 54 13.37 15.19 -10.47
N ALA A 55 12.07 15.53 -10.45
CA ALA A 55 11.32 15.63 -9.19
C ALA A 55 11.24 14.28 -8.47
N ARG A 56 11.24 13.17 -9.22
CA ARG A 56 11.31 11.81 -8.69
C ARG A 56 12.57 11.57 -7.84
N GLU A 57 13.73 12.00 -8.32
CA GLU A 57 14.98 11.83 -7.57
C GLU A 57 15.01 12.68 -6.29
N TRP A 58 14.40 13.88 -6.31
CA TRP A 58 14.20 14.69 -5.09
C TRP A 58 13.36 13.95 -4.04
N ILE A 59 12.27 13.30 -4.47
CA ILE A 59 11.45 12.45 -3.61
C ILE A 59 12.24 11.28 -3.07
N ASP A 60 12.96 10.56 -3.92
CA ASP A 60 13.76 9.40 -3.48
C ASP A 60 14.82 9.80 -2.46
N ILE A 61 15.45 10.97 -2.60
CA ILE A 61 16.37 11.51 -1.60
C ILE A 61 15.64 11.84 -0.30
N GLY A 62 14.50 12.53 -0.36
CA GLY A 62 13.70 12.82 0.84
C GLY A 62 13.32 11.55 1.59
N VAL A 63 12.88 10.51 0.87
CA VAL A 63 12.48 9.23 1.46
C VAL A 63 13.66 8.48 2.09
N ARG A 64 14.87 8.58 1.52
CA ARG A 64 16.09 8.00 2.12
C ARG A 64 16.42 8.57 3.50
N HIS A 65 15.93 9.77 3.83
CA HIS A 65 16.13 10.37 5.14
C HIS A 65 15.10 9.88 6.19
N PHE A 66 14.03 9.21 5.76
CA PHE A 66 13.14 8.54 6.69
C PHE A 66 13.74 7.19 7.10
N THR A 67 13.89 6.97 8.40
CA THR A 67 14.31 5.68 8.96
C THR A 67 13.16 4.67 8.86
N LEU A 68 12.93 4.15 7.66
CA LEU A 68 11.84 3.20 7.39
C LEU A 68 12.25 1.75 7.66
N ASP A 69 13.49 1.48 8.07
CA ASP A 69 14.02 0.13 8.25
C ASP A 69 13.59 -0.56 9.55
N ASN A 70 13.08 0.22 10.52
CA ASN A 70 12.64 -0.30 11.82
C ASN A 70 11.30 0.33 12.24
N PRO A 71 10.20 -0.01 11.55
CA PRO A 71 8.88 0.50 11.89
C PRO A 71 8.48 0.03 13.29
N ARG A 72 7.81 0.91 14.05
CA ARG A 72 7.28 0.62 15.37
C ARG A 72 5.78 0.88 15.41
N ALA A 73 5.03 -0.10 15.88
CA ALA A 73 3.65 0.07 16.25
C ALA A 73 3.55 0.74 17.61
N LYS A 74 2.48 1.52 17.81
CA LYS A 74 2.11 2.04 19.12
C LYS A 74 0.63 1.78 19.33
N VAL A 75 0.30 0.99 20.35
CA VAL A 75 -1.08 0.62 20.63
C VAL A 75 -1.59 1.53 21.75
N PRO A 76 -2.61 2.38 21.49
CA PRO A 76 -3.17 3.22 22.54
C PRO A 76 -3.83 2.36 23.61
N SER A 77 -3.42 2.58 24.87
CA SER A 77 -3.91 1.78 25.98
C SER A 77 -5.41 1.93 26.18
N ARG A 78 -6.10 0.81 26.39
CA ARG A 78 -7.55 0.77 26.61
C ARG A 78 -7.96 0.95 28.08
N GLY A 79 -7.01 1.05 29.00
CA GLY A 79 -7.27 1.28 30.42
C GLY A 79 -6.00 1.48 31.23
N ASP A 80 -6.13 2.12 32.39
CA ASP A 80 -4.98 2.49 33.24
C ASP A 80 -4.65 1.42 34.29
N SER A 81 -4.45 0.17 33.83
CA SER A 81 -4.03 -0.94 34.68
C SER A 81 -2.75 -1.58 34.17
N GLU A 82 -1.97 -2.18 35.07
CA GLU A 82 -0.75 -2.91 34.68
C GLU A 82 -1.07 -4.07 33.74
N THR A 83 -2.23 -4.70 33.89
CA THR A 83 -2.71 -5.76 33.00
C THR A 83 -3.05 -5.25 31.61
N ALA A 84 -3.62 -4.04 31.49
CA ALA A 84 -3.85 -3.40 30.20
C ALA A 84 -2.52 -3.07 29.50
N ARG A 85 -1.57 -2.45 30.22
CA ARG A 85 -0.24 -2.14 29.69
C ARG A 85 0.52 -3.37 29.20
N LYS A 86 0.44 -4.50 29.93
CA LYS A 86 1.04 -5.78 29.49
C LYS A 86 0.41 -6.29 28.18
N LYS A 87 -0.90 -6.14 28.00
CA LYS A 87 -1.57 -6.52 26.75
C LYS A 87 -1.14 -5.62 25.59
N ASP A 88 -1.00 -4.31 25.84
CA ASP A 88 -0.54 -3.36 24.83
C ASP A 88 0.87 -3.72 24.35
N THR A 89 1.81 -4.04 25.26
CA THR A 89 3.16 -4.48 24.88
C THR A 89 3.17 -5.77 24.04
N ILE A 90 2.27 -6.72 24.35
CA ILE A 90 2.13 -7.95 23.56
C ILE A 90 1.63 -7.62 22.13
N LEU A 91 0.63 -6.73 22.02
CA LEU A 91 0.10 -6.29 20.73
C LEU A 91 1.16 -5.52 19.93
N GLU A 92 1.87 -4.58 20.56
CA GLU A 92 2.97 -3.84 19.92
C GLU A 92 4.07 -4.78 19.42
N SER A 93 4.45 -5.79 20.21
CA SER A 93 5.45 -6.78 19.79
C SER A 93 4.99 -7.60 18.58
N PHE A 94 3.70 -7.93 18.53
CA PHE A 94 3.08 -8.63 17.41
C PHE A 94 3.00 -7.76 16.16
N ASP A 95 2.54 -6.51 16.31
CA ASP A 95 2.43 -5.55 15.22
C ASP A 95 3.81 -5.17 14.68
N ASP A 96 4.82 -4.99 15.53
CA ASP A 96 6.22 -4.77 15.14
C ASP A 96 6.75 -5.91 14.27
N TYR A 97 6.53 -7.16 14.71
CA TYR A 97 6.88 -8.34 13.91
C TYR A 97 6.20 -8.29 12.55
N TRP A 98 4.91 -7.95 12.49
CA TRP A 98 4.18 -7.86 11.24
C TRP A 98 4.70 -6.74 10.33
N LEU A 99 4.95 -5.54 10.87
CA LEU A 99 5.50 -4.41 10.12
C LEU A 99 6.85 -4.73 9.47
N THR A 100 7.69 -5.55 10.11
CA THR A 100 8.96 -6.00 9.52
C THR A 100 8.75 -6.89 8.28
N LYS A 101 7.64 -7.63 8.20
CA LYS A 101 7.31 -8.48 7.05
C LYS A 101 6.83 -7.68 5.85
N ILE A 102 6.26 -6.50 6.07
CA ILE A 102 5.71 -5.62 5.03
C ILE A 102 6.58 -4.38 4.77
N ILE A 103 7.86 -4.44 5.13
CA ILE A 103 8.79 -3.31 5.07
C ILE A 103 8.93 -2.71 3.66
N LEU A 104 8.89 -3.56 2.64
CA LEU A 104 8.99 -3.14 1.24
C LEU A 104 7.77 -2.31 0.85
N GLN A 105 6.59 -2.72 1.31
CA GLN A 105 5.34 -2.00 1.09
C GLN A 105 5.31 -0.69 1.85
N ILE A 106 5.78 -0.64 3.10
CA ILE A 106 5.91 0.62 3.85
C ILE A 106 6.79 1.62 3.08
N LYS A 107 7.92 1.15 2.55
CA LYS A 107 8.82 1.97 1.72
C LYS A 107 8.16 2.44 0.43
N ASP A 108 7.41 1.58 -0.26
CA ASP A 108 6.67 1.95 -1.46
C ASP A 108 5.59 3.01 -1.16
N GLY A 109 4.84 2.84 -0.07
CA GLY A 109 3.88 3.82 0.42
C GLY A 109 4.54 5.16 0.73
N ALA A 110 5.64 5.16 1.47
CA ALA A 110 6.38 6.37 1.81
C ALA A 110 6.91 7.12 0.59
N LYS A 111 7.23 6.43 -0.52
CA LYS A 111 7.56 7.05 -1.81
C LYS A 111 6.34 7.61 -2.52
N LYS A 112 5.21 6.90 -2.47
CA LYS A 112 3.96 7.33 -3.11
C LYS A 112 3.35 8.56 -2.44
N LEU A 113 3.51 8.73 -1.14
CA LEU A 113 2.94 9.89 -0.42
C LEU A 113 3.40 11.24 -0.98
N PRO A 114 4.71 11.55 -1.09
CA PRO A 114 5.17 12.79 -1.71
C PRO A 114 4.99 12.80 -3.25
N LEU A 115 4.86 11.63 -3.89
CA LEU A 115 4.61 11.52 -5.33
C LEU A 115 3.15 11.77 -5.71
N ARG A 116 2.20 11.47 -4.83
CA ARG A 116 0.76 11.48 -5.18
C ARG A 116 -0.07 12.37 -4.27
N GLY A 117 0.52 12.89 -3.20
CA GLY A 117 -0.19 13.53 -2.09
C GLY A 117 -1.01 12.54 -1.23
N GLN A 118 -1.08 11.26 -1.63
CA GLN A 118 -1.88 10.23 -0.98
C GLN A 118 -1.28 8.84 -1.19
N VAL A 119 -1.59 7.93 -0.27
CA VAL A 119 -1.21 6.51 -0.36
C VAL A 119 -2.44 5.68 -0.06
N LEU A 120 -2.73 4.70 -0.91
CA LEU A 120 -3.79 3.74 -0.67
C LEU A 120 -3.18 2.39 -0.30
N LEU A 121 -3.61 1.88 0.85
CA LEU A 121 -3.16 0.64 1.42
C LEU A 121 -4.30 -0.35 1.39
N LYS A 122 -4.12 -1.46 0.67
CA LYS A 122 -5.07 -2.56 0.66
C LYS A 122 -4.58 -3.62 1.62
N VAL A 123 -5.41 -3.88 2.63
CA VAL A 123 -5.26 -5.03 3.51
C VAL A 123 -6.09 -6.16 2.92
N GLY A 124 -5.41 -7.22 2.50
CA GLY A 124 -6.04 -8.46 2.06
C GLY A 124 -5.92 -9.55 3.12
N MET A 125 -6.67 -10.62 2.93
CA MET A 125 -6.53 -11.84 3.72
C MET A 125 -6.08 -12.95 2.78
N ASP A 126 -4.97 -13.62 3.12
CA ASP A 126 -4.55 -14.85 2.46
C ASP A 126 -5.44 -15.99 2.97
N ASP A 127 -6.47 -16.30 2.18
CA ASP A 127 -7.44 -17.36 2.48
C ASP A 127 -6.96 -18.74 2.02
N THR A 128 -5.77 -18.85 1.43
CA THR A 128 -5.20 -20.10 0.87
C THR A 128 -5.22 -21.26 1.87
N TYR A 129 -5.13 -20.95 3.17
CA TYR A 129 -5.04 -21.93 4.25
C TYR A 129 -6.38 -22.16 4.99
N PHE A 130 -7.45 -21.42 4.62
CA PHE A 130 -8.76 -21.56 5.25
C PHE A 130 -9.61 -22.63 4.54
N GLY A 131 -10.29 -23.47 5.31
CA GLY A 131 -11.17 -24.51 4.77
C GLY A 131 -10.45 -25.71 4.13
N VAL A 132 -9.13 -25.84 4.32
CA VAL A 132 -8.36 -26.98 3.82
C VAL A 132 -8.71 -28.24 4.60
N ASP A 133 -9.16 -29.27 3.87
CA ASP A 133 -9.52 -30.57 4.44
C ASP A 133 -8.27 -31.42 4.68
N LEU A 134 -7.72 -31.32 5.89
CA LEU A 134 -6.52 -32.06 6.31
C LEU A 134 -6.70 -33.58 6.28
N THR A 135 -7.94 -34.09 6.26
CA THR A 135 -8.20 -35.54 6.23
C THR A 135 -7.81 -36.20 4.89
N LYS A 136 -7.67 -35.38 3.84
CA LYS A 136 -7.27 -35.81 2.50
C LYS A 136 -5.76 -35.70 2.25
N MET A 137 -4.99 -35.26 3.24
CA MET A 137 -3.54 -35.07 3.15
C MET A 137 -2.80 -36.17 3.91
N SER A 138 -1.63 -36.56 3.40
CA SER A 138 -0.71 -37.42 4.16
C SER A 138 -0.09 -36.64 5.33
N LYS A 139 0.39 -37.36 6.36
CA LYS A 139 1.05 -36.74 7.52
C LYS A 139 2.23 -35.82 7.14
N ALA A 140 2.97 -36.17 6.10
CA ALA A 140 4.09 -35.36 5.62
C ALA A 140 3.61 -34.05 4.97
N GLU A 141 2.49 -34.09 4.24
CA GLU A 141 1.87 -32.91 3.63
C GLU A 141 1.25 -31.99 4.68
N ILE A 142 0.59 -32.55 5.70
CA ILE A 142 0.05 -31.77 6.83
C ILE A 142 1.17 -30.99 7.52
N LYS A 143 2.29 -31.65 7.84
CA LYS A 143 3.43 -30.98 8.50
C LYS A 143 3.97 -29.82 7.65
N LYS A 144 4.16 -30.05 6.34
CA LYS A 144 4.63 -29.01 5.41
C LYS A 144 3.60 -27.87 5.23
N PHE A 145 2.31 -28.20 5.26
CA PHE A 145 1.21 -27.24 5.21
C PHE A 145 1.20 -26.36 6.47
N GLU A 146 1.34 -26.94 7.65
CA GLU A 146 1.40 -26.21 8.92
C GLU A 146 2.65 -25.33 9.01
N GLU A 147 3.82 -25.83 8.60
CA GLU A 147 5.06 -25.04 8.53
C GLU A 147 4.92 -23.85 7.58
N LYS A 148 4.31 -24.05 6.41
CA LYS A 148 4.01 -22.96 5.47
C LYS A 148 3.00 -21.97 6.04
N ARG A 149 1.92 -22.45 6.67
CA ARG A 149 0.89 -21.60 7.31
C ARG A 149 1.47 -20.77 8.44
N LEU A 150 2.35 -21.33 9.26
CA LEU A 150 3.04 -20.59 10.33
C LEU A 150 3.99 -19.52 9.77
N SER A 151 4.53 -19.74 8.57
CA SER A 151 5.41 -18.80 7.87
C SER A 151 4.64 -17.74 7.08
N HIS A 152 3.38 -18.01 6.73
CA HIS A 152 2.48 -17.12 6.02
C HIS A 152 1.55 -16.42 7.00
N PHE A 153 1.79 -15.13 7.20
CA PHE A 153 0.84 -14.31 7.92
C PHE A 153 -0.44 -14.17 7.08
N PRO A 154 -1.64 -14.35 7.66
CA PRO A 154 -2.88 -14.38 6.88
C PRO A 154 -3.30 -12.99 6.38
N LEU A 155 -2.60 -11.91 6.75
CA LEU A 155 -2.85 -10.58 6.20
C LEU A 155 -1.81 -10.24 5.14
N THR A 156 -2.28 -9.87 3.96
CA THR A 156 -1.46 -9.28 2.91
C THR A 156 -1.60 -7.77 2.93
N PHE A 157 -0.52 -7.09 2.56
CA PHE A 157 -0.51 -5.64 2.46
C PHE A 157 -0.02 -5.28 1.06
N ASP A 158 -0.83 -4.54 0.33
CA ASP A 158 -0.51 -4.06 -1.01
C ASP A 158 -0.61 -2.53 -1.03
N VAL A 159 0.39 -1.88 -1.62
CA VAL A 159 0.35 -0.44 -1.86
C VAL A 159 -0.16 -0.21 -3.27
N ILE A 160 -1.39 0.25 -3.37
CA ILE A 160 -2.01 0.47 -4.69
C ILE A 160 -1.66 1.88 -5.15
N ASP A 161 -1.38 2.03 -6.45
CA ASP A 161 -1.29 3.34 -7.04
C ASP A 161 -2.70 3.97 -7.05
N PRO A 162 -2.90 5.15 -6.44
CA PRO A 162 -4.19 5.81 -6.41
C PRO A 162 -4.82 6.06 -7.79
N ILE A 163 -4.03 6.12 -8.87
CA ILE A 163 -4.55 6.21 -10.26
C ILE A 163 -5.36 4.97 -10.67
N ASN A 164 -5.07 3.82 -10.05
CA ASN A 164 -5.68 2.53 -10.38
C ASN A 164 -6.82 2.17 -9.42
N VAL A 165 -7.16 3.05 -8.48
CA VAL A 165 -8.23 2.83 -7.50
C VAL A 165 -9.36 3.80 -7.75
N TYR A 166 -10.56 3.26 -7.88
CA TYR A 166 -11.78 4.05 -7.93
C TYR A 166 -12.34 4.12 -6.51
N ALA A 167 -12.41 5.33 -5.94
CA ALA A 167 -13.14 5.55 -4.70
C ALA A 167 -14.59 5.12 -4.93
N SER A 168 -15.16 4.38 -3.99
CA SER A 168 -16.57 3.98 -4.09
C SER A 168 -17.44 5.23 -4.20
N PRO A 169 -18.45 5.26 -5.10
CA PRO A 169 -19.43 6.34 -5.15
C PRO A 169 -20.15 6.58 -3.82
N ALA A 170 -20.15 5.58 -2.92
CA ALA A 170 -20.71 5.69 -1.58
C ALA A 170 -19.82 6.45 -0.57
N GLN A 171 -18.57 6.77 -0.91
CA GLN A 171 -17.71 7.64 -0.09
C GLN A 171 -18.00 9.11 -0.44
N ASN A 172 -18.96 9.71 0.29
CA ASN A 172 -19.22 11.14 0.24
C ASN A 172 -17.91 11.93 0.46
N GLY A 173 -17.52 12.74 -0.54
CA GLY A 173 -16.37 13.66 -0.45
C GLY A 173 -15.12 13.28 -1.27
N LEU A 174 -15.07 12.10 -1.90
CA LEU A 174 -13.95 11.68 -2.78
C LEU A 174 -14.33 11.55 -4.26
N VAL A 175 -15.62 11.62 -4.58
CA VAL A 175 -16.12 11.72 -5.94
C VAL A 175 -16.60 13.15 -6.15
N PRO A 176 -16.15 13.85 -7.21
CA PRO A 176 -16.69 15.16 -7.56
C PRO A 176 -18.22 15.04 -7.69
N VAL A 177 -18.93 15.81 -6.89
CA VAL A 177 -20.38 15.93 -7.01
C VAL A 177 -20.61 17.07 -7.99
N ASP A 178 -21.25 16.78 -9.12
CA ASP A 178 -21.72 17.80 -10.06
C ASP A 178 -22.69 18.79 -9.37
#